data_AF-A0A9D2PAH0-F1
#
_entry.id   AF-A0A9D2PAH0-F1
#
_cell.length_a   1.000
_cell.length_b   1.000
_cell.length_c   1.000
_cell.angle_alpha   90.00
_cell.angle_beta   90.00
_cell.angle_gamma   90.00
#
_symmetry.space_group_name_H-M   'P 1'
#
loop_
_entity.id
_entity.type
_entity.pdbx_description
1 polymer ?
#
loop_
_entity_poly.entity_id
_entity_poly.type
_entity_poly.pdbx_seq_one_letter_code
_entity_poly.pdbx_strand_id
1 'polypeptide(L)'
;DEKTPHMHLSFVPLTPDGRLSAKEIVGNKKKLSWWQDKFWEHMVVKYSDLERGENASQTGRDHIPPRIFKEMTRLTKQRQKLDQLLTGIGPLNSKKRAAEISELLDGYIPAVEKMRTQLKKYSTAFTSTKAENEKLKKKNKKLSESLDEATHESVLKQLKDAKLQREYQETVVILERIPKEILDAYTHMGTTERDHPMKQGL
;
A
#
# COMPACT_ATOMS: atom_id res chain seq x y z
N ASP A 1 -22.60 -24.04 18.75
CA ASP A 1 -23.71 -23.58 17.89
C ASP A 1 -23.32 -22.35 17.06
N GLU A 2 -22.40 -21.50 17.52
CA GLU A 2 -21.79 -20.42 16.71
C GLU A 2 -20.25 -20.49 16.58
N LYS A 3 -19.67 -19.59 15.78
CA LYS A 3 -18.22 -19.56 15.46
C LYS A 3 -17.34 -19.11 16.62
N THR A 4 -17.81 -18.12 17.39
CA THR A 4 -17.06 -17.54 18.51
C THR A 4 -17.88 -17.71 19.78
N PRO A 5 -17.30 -18.21 20.88
CA PRO A 5 -17.98 -18.24 22.17
C PRO A 5 -18.43 -16.82 22.56
N HIS A 6 -19.70 -16.67 22.90
CA HIS A 6 -20.27 -15.40 23.35
C HIS A 6 -21.38 -15.68 24.37
N MET A 7 -21.76 -14.64 25.12
CA MET A 7 -22.76 -14.73 26.19
C MET A 7 -23.77 -13.60 26.06
N HIS A 8 -25.06 -13.93 26.12
CA HIS A 8 -26.13 -12.96 26.25
C HIS A 8 -26.44 -12.73 27.73
N LEU A 9 -26.12 -11.55 28.24
CA LEU A 9 -26.44 -11.16 29.61
C LEU A 9 -27.71 -10.28 29.61
N SER A 10 -28.77 -10.78 30.24
CA SER A 10 -29.98 -10.00 30.52
C SER A 10 -30.00 -9.62 31.99
N PHE A 11 -30.22 -8.35 32.30
CA PHE A 11 -30.36 -7.87 33.68
C PHE A 11 -31.55 -6.93 33.79
N VAL A 12 -32.18 -6.92 34.97
CA VAL A 12 -33.30 -6.03 35.28
C VAL A 12 -32.73 -4.70 35.78
N PRO A 13 -33.03 -3.56 35.13
CA PRO A 13 -32.48 -2.28 35.53
C PRO A 13 -33.24 -1.69 36.73
N LEU A 14 -33.06 -2.27 37.92
CA LEU A 14 -33.66 -1.83 39.17
C LEU A 14 -32.76 -0.82 39.90
N THR A 15 -33.25 0.39 40.14
CA THR A 15 -32.53 1.45 40.87
C THR A 15 -32.56 1.19 42.38
N PRO A 16 -31.68 1.83 43.18
CA PRO A 16 -31.65 1.64 44.63
C PRO A 16 -32.96 1.99 45.35
N ASP A 17 -33.74 2.91 44.78
CA ASP A 17 -35.08 3.31 45.23
C ASP A 17 -36.22 2.44 44.65
N GLY A 18 -35.89 1.34 43.95
CA GLY A 18 -36.85 0.33 43.49
C GLY A 18 -37.55 0.63 42.17
N ARG A 19 -37.15 1.68 41.42
CA ARG A 19 -37.70 1.99 40.09
C ARG A 19 -37.01 1.19 39.00
N LEU A 20 -37.69 0.99 37.86
CA LEU A 20 -37.09 0.43 36.66
C LEU A 20 -36.56 1.53 35.75
N SER A 21 -35.24 1.72 35.72
CA SER A 21 -34.59 2.78 34.93
C SER A 21 -33.26 2.34 34.32
N ALA A 22 -33.32 1.89 33.07
CA ALA A 22 -32.11 1.60 32.28
C ALA A 22 -31.24 2.85 32.09
N LYS A 23 -31.86 4.02 31.92
CA LYS A 23 -31.15 5.30 31.76
C LYS A 23 -30.28 5.62 32.96
N GLU A 24 -30.71 5.30 34.17
CA GLU A 24 -29.97 5.60 35.40
C GLU A 24 -28.81 4.61 35.60
N ILE A 25 -29.05 3.32 35.32
CA ILE A 25 -28.09 2.24 35.50
C ILE A 25 -27.04 2.20 34.38
N VAL A 26 -27.49 2.09 33.13
CA VAL A 26 -26.62 2.05 31.95
C VAL A 26 -26.02 3.43 31.67
N GLY A 27 -26.80 4.48 31.89
CA GLY A 27 -26.35 5.86 31.74
C GLY A 27 -26.37 6.38 30.31
N ASN A 28 -25.52 7.38 30.08
CA ASN A 28 -25.32 8.03 28.80
C ASN A 28 -24.03 7.54 28.12
N LYS A 29 -23.66 8.15 26.98
CA LYS A 29 -22.44 7.82 26.24
C LYS A 29 -21.17 7.81 27.10
N LYS A 30 -21.02 8.76 28.04
CA LYS A 30 -19.86 8.82 28.94
C LYS A 30 -19.84 7.63 29.91
N LYS A 31 -21.00 7.29 30.49
CA LYS A 31 -21.11 6.14 31.40
C LYS A 31 -20.88 4.81 30.68
N LEU A 32 -21.31 4.68 29.42
CA LEU A 32 -21.03 3.51 28.58
C LEU A 32 -19.52 3.34 28.30
N SER A 33 -18.80 4.42 27.99
CA SER A 33 -17.34 4.36 27.87
C SER A 33 -16.69 3.95 29.18
N TRP A 34 -17.11 4.53 30.30
CA TRP A 34 -16.64 4.15 31.63
C TRP A 34 -16.90 2.67 31.94
N TRP A 35 -18.07 2.13 31.59
CA TRP A 35 -18.40 0.71 31.75
C TRP A 35 -17.45 -0.19 30.95
N GLN A 36 -17.10 0.18 29.72
CA GLN A 36 -16.13 -0.57 28.93
C GLN A 36 -14.74 -0.57 29.58
N ASP A 37 -14.32 0.57 30.15
CA ASP A 37 -13.04 0.69 30.86
C ASP A 37 -13.03 -0.18 32.11
N LYS A 38 -14.08 -0.09 32.96
CA LYS A 38 -14.20 -0.90 34.18
C LYS A 38 -14.33 -2.38 33.94
N PHE A 39 -15.05 -2.77 32.88
CA PHE A 39 -15.13 -4.17 32.50
C PHE A 39 -13.75 -4.70 32.08
N TRP A 40 -13.01 -3.95 31.27
CA TRP A 40 -11.66 -4.33 30.88
C TRP A 40 -10.70 -4.40 32.08
N GLU A 41 -10.69 -3.38 32.97
CA GLU A 41 -9.88 -3.37 34.20
C GLU A 41 -10.13 -4.62 35.06
N HIS A 42 -11.38 -5.08 35.15
CA HIS A 42 -11.71 -6.29 35.89
C HIS A 42 -11.25 -7.56 35.16
N MET A 43 -11.43 -7.63 33.85
CA MET A 43 -11.10 -8.82 33.06
C MET A 43 -9.60 -9.04 32.92
N VAL A 44 -8.80 -7.98 32.80
CA VAL A 44 -7.34 -8.09 32.60
C VAL A 44 -6.62 -8.69 33.81
N VAL A 45 -7.21 -8.62 35.00
CA VAL A 45 -6.69 -9.29 36.21
C VAL A 45 -6.62 -10.80 36.02
N LYS A 46 -7.57 -11.38 35.28
CA LYS A 46 -7.62 -12.83 34.99
C LYS A 46 -7.09 -13.18 33.61
N TYR A 47 -7.21 -12.28 32.64
CA TYR A 47 -6.85 -12.47 31.24
C TYR A 47 -5.95 -11.32 30.79
N SER A 48 -4.66 -11.42 31.09
CA SER A 48 -3.68 -10.35 30.89
C SER A 48 -3.43 -9.97 29.43
N ASP A 49 -3.83 -10.82 28.50
CA ASP A 49 -3.76 -10.65 27.06
C ASP A 49 -4.91 -9.81 26.48
N LEU A 50 -5.95 -9.52 27.27
CA LEU A 50 -7.06 -8.69 26.82
C LEU A 50 -6.66 -7.22 26.75
N GLU A 51 -6.78 -6.65 25.55
CA GLU A 51 -6.58 -5.23 25.30
C GLU A 51 -7.90 -4.46 25.31
N ARG A 52 -7.81 -3.19 25.74
CA ARG A 52 -8.95 -2.28 25.72
C ARG A 52 -9.25 -1.87 24.28
N GLY A 53 -10.49 -2.10 23.84
CA GLY A 53 -10.93 -1.64 22.52
C GLY A 53 -10.82 -0.12 22.35
N GLU A 54 -10.54 0.34 21.13
CA GLU A 54 -10.43 1.77 20.84
C GLU A 54 -11.79 2.50 20.95
N ASN A 55 -11.77 3.76 21.37
CA ASN A 55 -13.00 4.53 21.58
C ASN A 55 -13.71 4.84 20.24
N ALA A 56 -15.03 4.64 20.19
CA ALA A 56 -15.85 4.98 19.02
C ALA A 56 -15.78 6.46 18.63
N SER A 57 -15.58 7.38 19.58
CA SER A 57 -15.42 8.81 19.27
C SER A 57 -14.11 9.15 18.58
N GLN A 58 -13.05 8.36 18.81
CA GLN A 58 -11.74 8.53 18.19
C GLN A 58 -11.70 7.85 16.82
N THR A 59 -12.31 6.67 16.72
CA THR A 59 -12.23 5.83 15.53
C THR A 59 -13.36 6.07 14.53
N GLY A 60 -14.45 6.72 14.95
CA GLY A 60 -15.65 6.92 14.13
C GLY A 60 -16.36 5.62 13.74
N ARG A 61 -16.03 4.50 14.40
CA ARG A 61 -16.60 3.19 14.08
C ARG A 61 -18.03 3.10 14.57
N ASP A 62 -18.93 2.81 13.65
CA ASP A 62 -20.33 2.52 13.93
C ASP A 62 -20.57 1.01 13.99
N HIS A 63 -21.56 0.60 14.78
CA HIS A 63 -21.96 -0.80 14.87
C HIS A 63 -22.49 -1.30 13.52
N ILE A 64 -21.83 -2.33 12.97
CA ILE A 64 -22.26 -3.01 11.76
C ILE A 64 -23.09 -4.23 12.17
N PRO A 65 -24.35 -4.37 11.70
CA PRO A 65 -25.17 -5.53 12.01
C PRO A 65 -24.49 -6.84 11.57
N PRO A 66 -24.63 -7.93 12.34
CA PRO A 66 -24.01 -9.22 12.02
C PRO A 66 -24.33 -9.74 10.61
N ARG A 67 -25.52 -9.44 10.08
CA ARG A 67 -25.91 -9.77 8.71
C ARG A 67 -24.98 -9.15 7.67
N ILE A 68 -24.70 -7.86 7.79
CA ILE A 68 -23.83 -7.13 6.85
C ILE A 68 -22.39 -7.65 6.96
N PHE A 69 -21.93 -7.93 8.18
CA PHE A 69 -20.62 -8.53 8.41
C PHE A 69 -20.48 -9.92 7.76
N LYS A 70 -21.53 -10.76 7.86
CA LYS A 70 -21.57 -12.08 7.21
C LYS A 70 -21.57 -11.96 5.68
N GLU A 71 -22.36 -11.04 5.13
CA GLU A 71 -22.40 -10.75 3.69
C GLU A 71 -21.02 -10.29 3.19
N MET A 72 -20.32 -9.42 3.93
CA MET A 72 -18.95 -8.99 3.62
C MET A 72 -17.96 -10.15 3.66
N THR A 73 -18.01 -10.99 4.70
CA THR A 73 -17.15 -12.17 4.82
C THR A 73 -17.36 -13.14 3.65
N ARG A 74 -18.61 -13.29 3.17
CA ARG A 74 -18.93 -14.10 1.99
C ARG A 74 -18.30 -13.53 0.72
N LEU A 75 -18.36 -12.22 0.52
CA LEU A 75 -17.69 -11.54 -0.61
C LEU A 75 -16.18 -11.71 -0.55
N THR A 76 -15.56 -11.62 0.64
CA THR A 76 -14.12 -11.87 0.81
C THR A 76 -13.73 -13.28 0.40
N LYS A 77 -14.55 -14.30 0.72
CA LYS A 77 -14.32 -15.67 0.26
C LYS A 77 -14.46 -15.82 -1.26
N GLN A 78 -15.44 -15.16 -1.87
CA GLN A 78 -15.59 -15.14 -3.34
C GLN A 78 -14.39 -14.47 -4.02
N ARG A 79 -13.87 -13.38 -3.44
CA ARG A 79 -12.63 -12.74 -3.90
C ARG A 79 -11.43 -13.68 -3.83
N GLN A 80 -11.26 -14.41 -2.73
CA GLN A 80 -10.18 -15.40 -2.59
C GLN A 80 -10.30 -16.52 -3.64
N LYS A 81 -11.52 -17.00 -3.90
CA LYS A 81 -11.77 -17.98 -4.97
C LYS A 81 -11.41 -17.41 -6.35
N LEU A 82 -11.76 -16.15 -6.61
CA LEU A 82 -11.40 -15.45 -7.86
C LEU A 82 -9.87 -15.35 -8.01
N ASP A 83 -9.15 -14.96 -6.95
CA ASP A 83 -7.68 -14.88 -6.96
C ASP A 83 -7.03 -16.26 -7.25
N GLN A 84 -7.56 -17.34 -6.67
CA GLN A 84 -7.10 -18.71 -6.94
C GLN A 84 -7.38 -19.17 -8.38
N LEU A 85 -8.53 -18.75 -8.93
CA LEU A 85 -8.88 -19.05 -10.31
C LEU A 85 -7.96 -18.31 -11.29
N LEU A 86 -7.64 -17.05 -11.00
CA LEU A 86 -6.74 -16.22 -11.81
C LEU A 86 -5.29 -16.72 -11.78
N THR A 87 -4.78 -17.08 -10.59
CA THR A 87 -3.39 -17.56 -10.43
C THR A 87 -3.11 -18.92 -11.07
N GLY A 88 -4.11 -19.78 -11.19
CA GLY A 88 -3.96 -21.10 -11.83
C GLY A 88 -4.32 -21.15 -13.32
N ILE A 89 -4.42 -20.00 -14.00
CA ILE A 89 -4.62 -19.96 -15.46
C ILE A 89 -3.34 -20.44 -16.14
N GLY A 90 -3.48 -21.51 -16.92
CA GLY A 90 -2.43 -22.05 -17.78
C GLY A 90 -2.93 -22.28 -19.21
N PRO A 91 -2.02 -22.53 -20.17
CA PRO A 91 -2.35 -22.64 -21.58
C PRO A 91 -3.35 -23.77 -21.90
N LEU A 92 -3.44 -24.80 -21.05
CA LEU A 92 -4.33 -25.94 -21.22
C LEU A 92 -5.72 -25.79 -20.57
N ASN A 93 -5.93 -24.79 -19.70
CA ASN A 93 -7.18 -24.64 -18.93
C ASN A 93 -7.84 -23.26 -19.06
N SER A 94 -7.26 -22.37 -19.86
CA SER A 94 -7.63 -20.96 -20.01
C SER A 94 -9.11 -20.77 -20.37
N LYS A 95 -9.63 -21.52 -21.34
CA LYS A 95 -11.04 -21.39 -21.79
C LYS A 95 -12.04 -21.80 -20.71
N LYS A 96 -11.78 -22.90 -19.99
CA LYS A 96 -12.65 -23.38 -18.90
C LYS A 96 -12.60 -22.43 -17.71
N ARG A 97 -11.40 -21.99 -17.30
CA ARG A 97 -11.24 -21.04 -16.19
C ARG A 97 -11.83 -19.67 -16.52
N ALA A 98 -11.72 -19.21 -17.75
CA ALA A 98 -12.35 -17.95 -18.18
C ALA A 98 -13.88 -18.01 -18.02
N ALA A 99 -14.52 -19.14 -18.35
CA ALA A 99 -15.96 -19.33 -18.14
C ALA A 99 -16.32 -19.33 -16.64
N GLU A 100 -15.58 -20.06 -15.80
CA GLU A 100 -15.80 -20.09 -14.35
C GLU A 100 -15.59 -18.72 -13.68
N ILE A 101 -14.61 -17.95 -14.17
CA ILE A 101 -14.37 -16.57 -13.73
C ILE A 101 -15.54 -15.67 -14.13
N SER A 102 -16.01 -15.77 -15.37
CA SER A 102 -17.14 -14.97 -15.87
C SER A 102 -18.40 -15.22 -15.02
N GLU A 103 -18.76 -16.47 -14.79
CA GLU A 103 -19.93 -16.84 -13.99
C GLU A 103 -19.81 -16.33 -12.53
N LEU A 104 -18.62 -16.41 -11.95
CA LEU A 104 -18.39 -15.89 -10.60
C LEU A 104 -18.48 -14.36 -10.55
N LEU A 105 -18.02 -13.67 -11.60
CA LEU A 105 -18.09 -12.22 -11.72
C LEU A 105 -19.53 -11.71 -11.88
N ASP A 106 -20.38 -12.42 -12.63
CA ASP A 106 -21.78 -12.06 -12.85
C ASP A 106 -22.56 -11.89 -11.53
N GLY A 107 -22.28 -12.74 -10.53
CA GLY A 107 -22.86 -12.63 -9.19
C GLY A 107 -22.08 -11.71 -8.25
N TYR A 108 -20.75 -11.65 -8.40
CA TYR A 108 -19.88 -10.90 -7.49
C TYR A 108 -19.97 -9.40 -7.69
N ILE A 109 -19.99 -8.90 -8.93
CA ILE A 109 -20.02 -7.47 -9.24
C ILE A 109 -21.26 -6.79 -8.63
N PRO A 110 -22.50 -7.27 -8.88
CA PRO A 110 -23.70 -6.64 -8.30
C PRO A 110 -23.73 -6.74 -6.76
N ALA A 111 -23.21 -7.84 -6.20
CA ALA A 111 -23.15 -8.03 -4.76
C ALA A 111 -22.16 -7.07 -4.08
N VAL A 112 -21.03 -6.77 -4.71
CA VAL A 112 -20.07 -5.76 -4.24
C VAL A 112 -20.67 -4.35 -4.33
N GLU A 113 -21.40 -4.02 -5.39
CA GLU A 113 -22.06 -2.72 -5.52
C GLU A 113 -23.15 -2.51 -4.47
N LYS A 114 -23.96 -3.55 -4.22
CA LYS A 114 -24.96 -3.55 -3.15
C LYS A 114 -24.30 -3.36 -1.78
N MET A 115 -23.22 -4.10 -1.51
CA MET A 115 -22.47 -4.00 -0.26
C MET A 115 -21.87 -2.60 -0.07
N ARG A 116 -21.29 -2.01 -1.13
CA ARG A 116 -20.78 -0.64 -1.11
C ARG A 116 -21.87 0.37 -0.75
N THR A 117 -23.08 0.18 -1.27
CA THR A 117 -24.23 1.04 -0.98
C THR A 117 -24.72 0.88 0.46
N GLN A 118 -24.74 -0.35 0.99
CA GLN A 118 -25.06 -0.60 2.40
C GLN A 118 -24.01 -0.01 3.34
N LEU A 119 -22.73 -0.18 3.03
CA LEU A 119 -21.62 0.33 3.86
C LEU A 119 -21.55 1.86 3.88
N LYS A 120 -21.98 2.57 2.83
CA LYS A 120 -22.10 4.04 2.83
C LYS A 120 -22.93 4.58 4.02
N LYS A 121 -23.86 3.79 4.56
CA LYS A 121 -24.69 4.19 5.70
C LYS A 121 -23.97 4.12 7.04
N TYR A 122 -22.90 3.33 7.14
CA TYR A 122 -22.08 3.13 8.35
C TYR A 122 -20.71 3.80 8.21
N SER A 123 -20.58 4.72 7.25
CA SER A 123 -19.31 5.11 6.60
C SER A 123 -18.82 6.51 6.96
N THR A 124 -19.26 7.09 8.08
CA THR A 124 -18.52 8.23 8.64
C THR A 124 -17.04 7.88 8.90
N ALA A 125 -16.69 6.59 8.98
CA ALA A 125 -15.31 6.07 9.01
C ALA A 125 -14.65 5.78 7.63
N PHE A 126 -15.40 5.42 6.58
CA PHE A 126 -14.80 5.01 5.28
C PHE A 126 -14.33 6.17 4.40
N THR A 127 -14.83 7.39 4.63
CA THR A 127 -14.33 8.59 3.93
C THR A 127 -12.88 8.87 4.30
N SER A 128 -12.48 8.64 5.55
CA SER A 128 -11.10 8.76 6.03
C SER A 128 -10.19 7.74 5.33
N THR A 129 -10.55 6.45 5.35
CA THR A 129 -9.77 5.38 4.71
C THR A 129 -9.72 5.51 3.19
N LYS A 130 -10.78 6.02 2.54
CA LYS A 130 -10.75 6.31 1.09
C LYS A 130 -9.83 7.49 0.79
N ALA A 131 -9.90 8.57 1.58
CA ALA A 131 -9.02 9.72 1.41
C ALA A 131 -7.55 9.36 1.67
N GLU A 132 -7.28 8.50 2.64
CA GLU A 132 -5.95 7.99 2.94
C GLU A 132 -5.43 7.05 1.85
N ASN A 133 -6.26 6.13 1.34
CA ASN A 133 -5.90 5.29 0.20
C ASN A 133 -5.66 6.10 -1.09
N GLU A 134 -6.46 7.14 -1.35
CA GLU A 134 -6.22 8.05 -2.47
C GLU A 134 -4.91 8.84 -2.28
N LYS A 135 -4.60 9.28 -1.05
CA LYS A 135 -3.29 9.91 -0.75
C LYS A 135 -2.14 8.93 -0.95
N LEU A 136 -2.26 7.68 -0.49
CA LEU A 136 -1.25 6.64 -0.66
C LEU A 136 -1.06 6.27 -2.13
N LYS A 137 -2.15 6.19 -2.91
CA LYS A 137 -2.10 5.94 -4.36
C LYS A 137 -1.42 7.08 -5.11
N LYS A 138 -1.67 8.33 -4.73
CA LYS A 138 -0.96 9.51 -5.27
C LYS A 138 0.53 9.49 -4.91
N LYS A 139 0.88 9.14 -3.66
CA LYS A 139 2.29 8.98 -3.24
C LYS A 139 3.00 7.87 -4.03
N ASN A 140 2.37 6.71 -4.19
CA ASN A 140 2.92 5.60 -4.97
C ASN A 140 3.09 5.97 -6.45
N LYS A 141 2.13 6.68 -7.06
CA LYS A 141 2.27 7.18 -8.43
C LYS A 141 3.47 8.11 -8.58
N LYS A 142 3.62 9.08 -7.65
CA LYS A 142 4.75 10.03 -7.66
C LYS A 142 6.10 9.34 -7.43
N LEU A 143 6.15 8.34 -6.53
CA LEU A 143 7.35 7.54 -6.28
C LEU A 143 7.75 6.71 -7.52
N SER A 144 6.77 6.11 -8.20
CA SER A 144 7.00 5.38 -9.46
C SER A 144 7.54 6.30 -10.55
N GLU A 145 6.91 7.47 -10.75
CA GLU A 145 7.34 8.45 -11.76
C GLU A 145 8.77 8.94 -11.48
N SER A 146 9.12 9.21 -10.23
CA SER A 146 10.48 9.61 -9.84
C SER A 146 11.51 8.48 -10.02
N LEU A 147 11.11 7.23 -9.86
CA LEU A 147 11.98 6.07 -10.08
C LEU A 147 12.24 5.85 -11.58
N ASP A 148 11.21 6.00 -12.41
CA ASP A 148 11.32 5.92 -13.87
C ASP A 148 12.22 7.04 -14.41
N GLU A 149 12.11 8.25 -13.85
CA GLU A 149 12.96 9.39 -14.24
C GLU A 149 14.44 9.19 -13.84
N ALA A 150 14.69 8.72 -12.61
CA ALA A 150 16.04 8.42 -12.13
C ALA A 150 16.71 7.27 -12.90
N THR A 151 15.94 6.23 -13.26
CA THR A 151 16.45 5.11 -14.07
C THR A 151 16.74 5.56 -15.50
N HIS A 152 15.88 6.39 -16.10
CA HIS A 152 16.11 6.97 -17.41
C HIS A 152 17.39 7.83 -17.46
N GLU A 153 17.61 8.68 -16.44
CA GLU A 153 18.82 9.51 -16.35
C GLU A 153 20.09 8.65 -16.18
N SER A 154 20.02 7.60 -15.37
CA SER A 154 21.12 6.64 -15.18
C SER A 154 21.49 5.93 -16.49
N VAL A 155 20.50 5.45 -17.25
CA VAL A 155 20.70 4.80 -18.55
C VAL A 155 21.32 5.78 -19.56
N LEU A 156 20.84 7.03 -19.61
CA LEU A 156 21.42 8.05 -20.48
C LEU A 156 22.88 8.35 -20.14
N LYS A 157 23.24 8.39 -18.85
CA LYS A 157 24.63 8.59 -18.44
C LYS A 157 25.51 7.42 -18.87
N GLN A 158 25.06 6.18 -18.65
CA GLN A 158 25.79 4.98 -19.09
C GLN A 158 26.00 4.96 -20.60
N LEU A 159 25.02 5.39 -21.40
CA LEU A 159 25.15 5.49 -22.86
C LEU A 159 26.19 6.53 -23.28
N LYS A 160 26.23 7.69 -22.63
CA LYS A 160 27.24 8.73 -22.88
C LYS A 160 28.65 8.24 -22.53
N ASP A 161 28.78 7.58 -21.38
CA ASP A 161 30.06 7.03 -20.91
C ASP A 161 30.57 5.94 -21.87
N ALA A 162 29.70 5.04 -22.34
CA ALA A 162 30.04 4.03 -23.33
C ALA A 162 30.45 4.64 -24.69
N LYS A 163 29.80 5.73 -25.13
CA LYS A 163 30.19 6.44 -26.35
C LYS A 163 31.57 7.08 -26.22
N LEU A 164 31.85 7.74 -25.09
CA LEU A 164 33.13 8.37 -24.82
C LEU A 164 34.27 7.34 -24.77
N GLN A 165 34.01 6.18 -24.15
CA GLN A 165 34.98 5.07 -24.13
C GLN A 165 35.29 4.58 -25.54
N ARG A 166 34.28 4.45 -26.41
CA ARG A 166 34.50 4.04 -27.80
C ARG A 166 35.34 5.06 -28.58
N GLU A 167 35.02 6.35 -28.46
CA GLU A 167 35.78 7.43 -29.11
C GLU A 167 37.23 7.48 -28.62
N TYR A 168 37.46 7.26 -27.32
CA TYR A 168 38.80 7.14 -26.75
C TYR A 168 39.57 5.96 -27.34
N GLN A 169 38.97 4.77 -27.41
CA GLN A 169 39.59 3.59 -28.01
C GLN A 169 39.92 3.81 -29.50
N GLU A 170 39.01 4.42 -30.27
CA GLU A 170 39.25 4.77 -31.67
C GLU A 170 40.45 5.73 -31.81
N THR A 171 40.56 6.72 -30.91
CA THR A 171 41.70 7.66 -30.88
C THR A 171 43.01 6.97 -30.54
N VAL A 172 43.02 6.07 -29.56
CA VAL A 172 44.20 5.26 -29.18
C VAL A 172 44.68 4.41 -30.35
N VAL A 173 43.75 3.72 -31.03
CA VAL A 173 44.09 2.91 -32.22
C VAL A 173 44.71 3.75 -33.35
N ILE A 174 44.26 5.00 -33.53
CA ILE A 174 44.86 5.91 -34.50
C ILE A 174 46.29 6.30 -34.09
N LEU A 175 46.52 6.59 -32.82
CA LEU A 175 47.85 6.92 -32.29
C LEU A 175 48.83 5.74 -32.44
N GLU A 176 48.38 4.52 -32.18
CA GLU A 176 49.18 3.29 -32.33
C GLU A 176 49.54 2.97 -33.80
N ARG A 177 48.77 3.49 -34.76
CA ARG A 177 49.02 3.33 -36.20
C ARG A 177 50.00 4.36 -36.76
N ILE A 178 50.45 5.34 -35.97
CA ILE A 178 51.44 6.31 -36.41
C ILE A 178 52.80 5.60 -36.54
N PRO A 179 53.44 5.62 -37.72
CA PRO A 179 54.77 5.05 -37.92
C PRO A 179 55.80 5.68 -36.97
N LYS A 180 56.70 4.87 -36.41
CA LYS A 180 57.69 5.30 -35.41
C LYS A 180 58.59 6.42 -35.94
N GLU A 181 58.86 6.41 -37.24
CA GLU A 181 59.69 7.40 -37.92
C GLU A 181 59.10 8.83 -37.82
N ILE A 182 57.76 8.95 -37.78
CA ILE A 182 57.07 10.24 -37.63
C ILE A 182 57.05 10.69 -36.16
N LEU A 183 56.90 9.75 -35.22
CA LEU A 183 56.96 10.03 -33.78
C LEU A 183 58.34 10.53 -33.36
N ASP A 184 59.40 9.89 -33.84
CA ASP A 184 60.78 10.27 -33.55
C ASP A 184 61.08 11.68 -34.08
N ALA A 185 60.67 12.00 -35.31
CA ALA A 185 60.81 13.35 -35.89
C ALA A 185 60.07 14.43 -35.08
N TYR A 186 58.88 14.13 -34.56
CA TYR A 186 58.12 15.05 -33.70
C TYR A 186 58.80 15.29 -32.35
N THR A 187 59.37 14.24 -31.72
CA THR A 187 60.11 14.39 -30.45
C THR A 187 61.41 15.17 -30.59
N HIS A 188 62.05 15.15 -31.77
CA HIS A 188 63.28 15.90 -32.04
C HIS A 188 63.06 17.37 -32.44
N MET A 189 61.84 17.79 -32.81
CA MET A 189 61.50 19.20 -33.08
C MET A 189 61.11 20.00 -31.82
N GLY A 190 60.70 19.32 -30.73
CA GLY A 190 60.12 19.95 -29.54
C GLY A 190 61.11 20.55 -28.53
N THR A 191 62.41 20.34 -28.70
CA THR A 191 63.45 20.90 -27.80
C THR A 191 63.86 22.34 -28.15
N THR A 192 63.35 22.94 -29.23
CA THR A 192 63.84 24.25 -29.69
C THR A 192 62.89 25.44 -29.52
N GLU A 193 61.57 25.29 -29.38
CA GLU A 193 60.70 26.46 -29.18
C GLU A 193 59.47 26.11 -28.35
N ARG A 194 59.37 26.68 -27.16
CA ARG A 194 58.12 27.12 -26.51
C ARG A 194 58.47 27.95 -25.28
N ASP A 195 59.04 29.11 -25.54
CA ASP A 195 58.97 30.23 -24.61
C ASP A 195 57.76 31.10 -24.99
N HIS A 196 57.07 31.60 -23.97
CA HIS A 196 56.05 32.66 -23.98
C HIS A 196 54.53 32.38 -24.18
N PRO A 197 53.67 33.18 -23.51
CA PRO A 197 52.55 32.70 -22.71
C PRO A 197 51.18 33.16 -23.25
N MET A 198 50.10 32.48 -22.86
CA MET A 198 48.73 32.95 -23.12
C MET A 198 47.83 32.82 -21.89
N LYS A 199 47.74 33.97 -21.20
CA LYS A 199 46.54 34.68 -20.71
C LYS A 199 45.32 33.87 -20.24
N GLN A 200 45.00 34.11 -18.97
CA GLN A 200 43.66 34.02 -18.39
C GLN A 200 42.63 34.81 -19.22
N GLY A 201 41.44 34.23 -19.40
CA GLY A 201 40.26 34.88 -19.94
C GLY A 201 39.00 34.18 -19.41
N LEU A 202 38.02 35.01 -19.00
CA LEU A 202 36.85 34.74 -18.15
C LEU A 202 35.94 33.57 -18.56
#